data_AF-A0A925SSA7-F1
#
_entry.id   AF-A0A925SSA7-F1
#
_cell.length_a   1.000
_cell.length_b   1.000
_cell.length_c   1.000
_cell.angle_alpha   90.00
_cell.angle_beta   90.00
_cell.angle_gamma   90.00
#
_symmetry.space_group_name_H-M   'P 1'
#
loop_
_entity.id
_entity.type
_entity.pdbx_description
1 polymer ?
#
loop_
_entity_poly.entity_id
_entity_poly.type
_entity_poly.pdbx_seq_one_letter_code
_entity_poly.pdbx_strand_id
1 'polypeptide(L)'
;IDDQGALGVKIADPEKFKVAARTFAKALLDHPVSGQGLPTYGTNVLVNILNEAGGLPTQNFKVGQFAGADKISGETMNEIITARGGKVKHGCHAGCIIQCSQVYNDKDGKYLTSGFEYETIWGLGADCCIDNLDDIAMADSIMDDIGIDSIETAVTFGVAMEAGILPWGDSKELLRILAEEIGKGTPLGRILGGGAGSVGKAYGVTRVPVVKNQAIPAYDPRSVKGIGITYATSTMGADHTAGYTITTNILNVGGHIDPLKKDGQVELSRNLQIATAAVDSTGMCIFVAFPALDIPECLPALIDMINARFGISLTGDDVTNLGKHILKVERQFNIEAGFNKSHDRLPEFFSTETVAPHNAIWDFSDAEIDEFWNF
;
A
#
# COMPACT_ATOMS: atom_id res chain seq x y z
N ILE A 1 -4.20 6.91 -24.21
CA ILE A 1 -2.97 6.51 -24.94
C ILE A 1 -3.43 6.03 -26.31
N ASP A 2 -2.89 6.60 -27.38
CA ASP A 2 -3.13 6.12 -28.75
C ASP A 2 -2.09 5.04 -29.06
N ASP A 3 -2.54 3.79 -29.19
CA ASP A 3 -1.70 2.63 -29.48
C ASP A 3 -1.69 2.26 -30.97
N GLN A 4 -2.30 3.09 -31.83
CA GLN A 4 -2.28 2.86 -33.27
C GLN A 4 -0.84 2.83 -33.80
N GLY A 5 -0.47 1.70 -34.42
CA GLY A 5 0.86 1.50 -34.98
C GLY A 5 1.92 1.05 -33.98
N ALA A 6 1.57 0.83 -32.70
CA ALA A 6 2.48 0.23 -31.74
C ALA A 6 2.85 -1.20 -32.18
N LEU A 7 4.15 -1.53 -32.09
CA LEU A 7 4.62 -2.88 -32.37
C LEU A 7 4.12 -3.82 -31.27
N GLY A 8 3.42 -4.89 -31.66
CA GLY A 8 3.04 -5.94 -30.73
C GLY A 8 4.26 -6.62 -30.08
N VAL A 9 4.04 -7.30 -28.96
CA VAL A 9 5.10 -8.04 -28.27
C VAL A 9 5.40 -9.33 -29.02
N LYS A 10 6.67 -9.57 -29.36
CA LYS A 10 7.13 -10.86 -29.91
C LYS A 10 7.23 -11.90 -28.79
N ILE A 11 6.61 -13.06 -29.00
CA ILE A 11 6.68 -14.22 -28.10
C ILE A 11 7.51 -15.29 -28.80
N ALA A 12 8.60 -15.73 -28.18
CA ALA A 12 9.50 -16.72 -28.77
C ALA A 12 8.84 -18.10 -28.96
N ASP A 13 8.02 -18.54 -27.99
CA ASP A 13 7.25 -19.79 -28.04
C ASP A 13 5.77 -19.52 -27.68
N PRO A 14 4.91 -19.19 -28.67
CA PRO A 14 3.52 -18.81 -28.42
C PRO A 14 2.66 -19.90 -27.78
N GLU A 15 2.91 -21.17 -28.10
CA GLU A 15 2.12 -22.28 -27.55
C GLU A 15 2.46 -22.54 -26.08
N LYS A 16 3.75 -22.54 -25.72
CA LYS A 16 4.13 -22.62 -24.29
C LYS A 16 3.62 -21.43 -23.50
N PHE A 17 3.73 -20.22 -24.05
CA PHE A 17 3.23 -19.01 -23.40
C PHE A 17 1.73 -19.13 -23.11
N LYS A 18 0.95 -19.60 -24.09
CA LYS A 18 -0.51 -19.76 -23.95
C LYS A 18 -0.89 -20.81 -22.89
N VAL A 19 -0.15 -21.91 -22.78
CA VAL A 19 -0.37 -22.92 -21.75
C VAL A 19 -0.08 -22.35 -20.37
N ALA A 20 1.08 -21.73 -20.18
CA ALA A 20 1.48 -21.12 -18.92
C ALA A 20 0.51 -20.00 -18.50
N ALA A 21 0.12 -19.13 -19.43
CA ALA A 21 -0.83 -18.04 -19.18
C ALA A 21 -2.22 -18.55 -18.74
N ARG A 22 -2.67 -19.71 -19.23
CA ARG A 22 -3.94 -20.31 -18.78
C ARG A 22 -3.84 -20.83 -17.34
N THR A 23 -2.74 -21.48 -16.99
CA THR A 23 -2.49 -21.93 -15.62
C THR A 23 -2.43 -20.76 -14.66
N PHE A 24 -1.66 -19.73 -15.02
CA PHE A 24 -1.54 -18.50 -14.25
C PHE A 24 -2.90 -17.82 -14.08
N ALA A 25 -3.64 -17.60 -15.18
CA ALA A 25 -4.95 -16.97 -15.14
C ALA A 25 -5.96 -17.76 -14.29
N LYS A 26 -5.93 -19.09 -14.35
CA LYS A 26 -6.78 -19.94 -13.51
C LYS A 26 -6.45 -19.76 -12.03
N ALA A 27 -5.17 -19.75 -11.66
CA ALA A 27 -4.76 -19.53 -10.27
C ALA A 27 -5.24 -18.16 -9.74
N LEU A 28 -5.11 -17.09 -10.54
CA LEU A 28 -5.61 -15.77 -10.14
C LEU A 28 -7.12 -15.75 -9.87
N LEU A 29 -7.91 -16.47 -10.67
CA LEU A 29 -9.37 -16.51 -10.57
C LEU A 29 -9.87 -17.46 -9.47
N ASP A 30 -9.15 -18.55 -9.21
CA ASP A 30 -9.53 -19.53 -8.20
C ASP A 30 -9.20 -19.07 -6.77
N HIS A 31 -8.21 -18.18 -6.61
CA HIS A 31 -7.79 -17.71 -5.29
C HIS A 31 -8.82 -16.73 -4.67
N PRO A 32 -9.20 -16.88 -3.40
CA PRO A 32 -10.29 -16.11 -2.79
C PRO A 32 -10.04 -14.60 -2.76
N VAL A 33 -8.80 -14.15 -2.49
CA VAL A 33 -8.48 -12.71 -2.45
C VAL A 33 -8.53 -12.09 -3.86
N SER A 34 -7.76 -12.62 -4.82
CA SER A 34 -7.66 -12.06 -6.17
C SER A 34 -8.86 -12.34 -7.06
N GLY A 35 -9.57 -13.47 -6.85
CA GLY A 35 -10.72 -13.88 -7.66
C GLY A 35 -12.07 -13.43 -7.12
N GLN A 36 -12.17 -13.09 -5.83
CA GLN A 36 -13.45 -12.75 -5.18
C GLN A 36 -13.38 -11.45 -4.36
N GLY A 37 -12.46 -11.35 -3.38
CA GLY A 37 -12.37 -10.21 -2.47
C GLY A 37 -12.10 -8.89 -3.20
N LEU A 38 -10.96 -8.81 -3.89
CA LEU A 38 -10.54 -7.65 -4.67
C LEU A 38 -11.55 -7.23 -5.76
N PRO A 39 -12.08 -8.13 -6.62
CA PRO A 39 -13.09 -7.73 -7.60
C PRO A 39 -14.44 -7.33 -6.99
N THR A 40 -14.71 -7.65 -5.73
CA THR A 40 -15.99 -7.27 -5.09
C THR A 40 -15.84 -5.94 -4.37
N TYR A 41 -14.82 -5.80 -3.53
CA TYR A 41 -14.71 -4.67 -2.58
C TYR A 41 -13.52 -3.74 -2.88
N GLY A 42 -12.74 -4.05 -3.91
CA GLY A 42 -11.45 -3.41 -4.15
C GLY A 42 -10.46 -3.68 -3.03
N THR A 43 -9.40 -2.87 -2.96
CA THR A 43 -8.45 -2.93 -1.84
C THR A 43 -9.08 -2.51 -0.52
N ASN A 44 -10.14 -1.68 -0.58
CA ASN A 44 -10.82 -1.14 0.59
C ASN A 44 -11.54 -2.20 1.46
N VAL A 45 -11.57 -3.46 1.02
CA VAL A 45 -11.89 -4.62 1.87
C VAL A 45 -11.07 -4.66 3.17
N LEU A 46 -9.89 -4.04 3.16
CA LEU A 46 -8.97 -4.03 4.29
C LEU A 46 -9.42 -3.16 5.46
N VAL A 47 -10.29 -2.16 5.27
CA VAL A 47 -10.70 -1.25 6.38
C VAL A 47 -11.25 -2.04 7.56
N ASN A 48 -12.27 -2.87 7.34
CA ASN A 48 -12.88 -3.63 8.42
C ASN A 48 -11.93 -4.69 8.98
N ILE A 49 -11.16 -5.36 8.11
CA ILE A 49 -10.19 -6.39 8.50
C ILE A 49 -9.14 -5.79 9.44
N LEU A 50 -8.53 -4.67 9.08
CA LEU A 50 -7.49 -4.03 9.89
C LEU A 50 -8.07 -3.36 11.13
N ASN A 51 -9.29 -2.83 11.05
CA ASN A 51 -9.98 -2.30 12.23
C ASN A 51 -10.24 -3.40 13.26
N GLU A 52 -10.72 -4.57 12.85
CA GLU A 52 -10.94 -5.71 13.76
C GLU A 52 -9.60 -6.26 14.30
N ALA A 53 -8.57 -6.30 13.47
CA ALA A 53 -7.23 -6.69 13.89
C ALA A 53 -6.55 -5.69 14.86
N GLY A 54 -7.12 -4.49 15.05
CA GLY A 54 -6.53 -3.44 15.88
C GLY A 54 -5.29 -2.80 15.26
N GLY A 55 -5.18 -2.87 13.93
CA GLY A 55 -4.04 -2.40 13.14
C GLY A 55 -4.37 -1.28 12.16
N LEU A 56 -5.57 -0.68 12.22
CA LEU A 56 -6.00 0.45 11.39
C LEU A 56 -5.60 1.78 12.07
N PRO A 57 -4.52 2.45 11.63
CA PRO A 57 -4.07 3.67 12.30
C PRO A 57 -5.17 4.74 12.30
N THR A 58 -5.41 5.33 13.45
CA THR A 58 -6.46 6.32 13.66
C THR A 58 -5.89 7.49 14.43
N GLN A 59 -6.23 8.71 14.01
CA GLN A 59 -5.82 9.96 14.64
C GLN A 59 -4.30 10.15 14.70
N ASN A 60 -3.62 10.09 13.54
CA ASN A 60 -2.17 10.12 13.39
C ASN A 60 -1.49 9.02 14.23
N PHE A 61 -1.87 7.76 13.97
CA PHE A 61 -1.34 6.58 14.68
C PHE A 61 -1.48 6.66 16.22
N LYS A 62 -2.56 7.24 16.75
CA LYS A 62 -2.79 7.27 18.21
C LYS A 62 -3.53 6.03 18.71
N VAL A 63 -4.41 5.48 17.88
CA VAL A 63 -5.26 4.31 18.18
C VAL A 63 -5.29 3.40 16.96
N GLY A 64 -5.41 2.08 17.17
CA GLY A 64 -5.43 1.09 16.08
C GLY A 64 -6.82 0.74 15.56
N GLN A 65 -7.84 1.52 15.93
CA GLN A 65 -9.25 1.31 15.55
C GLN A 65 -9.97 2.64 15.38
N PHE A 66 -10.88 2.68 14.41
CA PHE A 66 -11.75 3.81 14.12
C PHE A 66 -13.22 3.42 14.33
N ALA A 67 -13.93 4.18 15.16
CA ALA A 67 -15.35 3.93 15.43
C ALA A 67 -16.23 4.07 14.16
N GLY A 68 -15.79 4.86 13.17
CA GLY A 68 -16.47 5.06 11.90
C GLY A 68 -16.02 4.12 10.77
N ALA A 69 -15.20 3.09 11.05
CA ALA A 69 -14.61 2.22 10.03
C ALA A 69 -15.66 1.62 9.07
N ASP A 70 -16.77 1.10 9.61
CA ASP A 70 -17.86 0.53 8.80
C ASP A 70 -18.41 1.51 7.76
N LYS A 71 -18.44 2.82 8.04
CA LYS A 71 -18.98 3.83 7.12
C LYS A 71 -18.05 4.10 5.93
N ILE A 72 -16.78 3.76 6.06
CA ILE A 72 -15.75 3.95 5.04
C ILE A 72 -15.20 2.62 4.49
N SER A 73 -15.86 1.50 4.81
CA SER A 73 -15.42 0.16 4.43
C SER A 73 -15.62 -0.16 2.95
N GLY A 74 -14.95 -1.21 2.47
CA GLY A 74 -15.12 -1.72 1.11
C GLY A 74 -16.56 -2.18 0.82
N GLU A 75 -17.24 -2.71 1.83
CA GLU A 75 -18.64 -3.14 1.78
C GLU A 75 -19.58 -1.95 1.59
N THR A 76 -19.47 -0.92 2.44
CA THR A 76 -20.27 0.30 2.30
C THR A 76 -19.95 1.02 0.98
N MET A 77 -18.69 1.06 0.58
CA MET A 77 -18.28 1.63 -0.70
C MET A 77 -18.93 0.89 -1.88
N ASN A 78 -18.95 -0.45 -1.86
CA ASN A 78 -19.59 -1.27 -2.90
C ASN A 78 -21.10 -0.98 -3.00
N GLU A 79 -21.80 -0.92 -1.87
CA GLU A 79 -23.24 -0.60 -1.84
C GLU A 79 -23.53 0.76 -2.49
N ILE A 80 -22.72 1.77 -2.15
CA ILE A 80 -22.85 3.11 -2.71
C ILE A 80 -22.57 3.13 -4.22
N ILE A 81 -21.47 2.52 -4.66
CA ILE A 81 -21.10 2.42 -6.07
C ILE A 81 -22.24 1.78 -6.86
N THR A 82 -22.81 0.69 -6.34
CA THR A 82 -23.91 -0.04 -6.96
C THR A 82 -25.16 0.82 -7.05
N ALA A 83 -25.54 1.48 -5.96
CA ALA A 83 -26.73 2.33 -5.90
C ALA A 83 -26.65 3.55 -6.83
N ARG A 84 -25.45 4.05 -7.12
CA ARG A 84 -25.20 5.26 -7.93
C ARG A 84 -24.76 4.97 -9.37
N GLY A 85 -24.83 3.72 -9.81
CA GLY A 85 -24.50 3.33 -11.19
C GLY A 85 -23.00 3.46 -11.53
N GLY A 86 -22.13 3.37 -10.53
CA GLY A 86 -20.68 3.26 -10.72
C GLY A 86 -20.26 1.87 -11.19
N LYS A 87 -18.96 1.56 -11.10
CA LYS A 87 -18.42 0.23 -11.45
C LYS A 87 -17.74 -0.37 -10.23
N VAL A 88 -18.22 -1.54 -9.81
CA VAL A 88 -17.61 -2.38 -8.76
C VAL A 88 -16.42 -3.22 -9.27
N LYS A 89 -16.16 -3.21 -10.58
CA LYS A 89 -15.05 -3.90 -11.24
C LYS A 89 -14.48 -3.05 -12.35
N HIS A 90 -13.21 -2.67 -12.22
CA HIS A 90 -12.47 -1.91 -13.20
C HIS A 90 -11.04 -2.48 -13.31
N GLY A 91 -10.63 -2.84 -14.52
CA GLY A 91 -9.29 -3.37 -14.80
C GLY A 91 -8.35 -2.26 -15.23
N CYS A 92 -7.10 -2.28 -14.72
CA CYS A 92 -6.09 -1.28 -15.08
C CYS A 92 -5.75 -1.29 -16.59
N HIS A 93 -5.84 -2.46 -17.23
CA HIS A 93 -5.67 -2.66 -18.66
C HIS A 93 -6.48 -3.88 -19.12
N ALA A 94 -6.59 -4.10 -20.44
CA ALA A 94 -7.39 -5.18 -21.03
C ALA A 94 -6.98 -6.61 -20.60
N GLY A 95 -5.76 -6.79 -20.08
CA GLY A 95 -5.25 -8.08 -19.59
C GLY A 95 -5.45 -8.31 -18.10
N CYS A 96 -5.90 -7.31 -17.33
CA CYS A 96 -6.13 -7.47 -15.90
C CYS A 96 -7.43 -8.23 -15.66
N ILE A 97 -7.31 -9.48 -15.20
CA ILE A 97 -8.46 -10.35 -14.89
C ILE A 97 -8.91 -10.26 -13.42
N ILE A 98 -8.13 -9.61 -12.55
CA ILE A 98 -8.49 -9.34 -11.14
C ILE A 98 -9.53 -8.22 -11.08
N GLN A 99 -9.32 -7.12 -11.82
CA GLN A 99 -10.24 -5.97 -11.89
C GLN A 99 -10.58 -5.37 -10.51
N CYS A 100 -9.57 -5.11 -9.69
CA CYS A 100 -9.72 -4.61 -8.31
C CYS A 100 -10.14 -3.14 -8.20
N SER A 101 -9.83 -2.32 -9.21
CA SER A 101 -10.14 -0.89 -9.19
C SER A 101 -11.64 -0.66 -9.31
N GLN A 102 -12.06 0.56 -8.97
CA GLN A 102 -13.45 0.97 -8.85
C GLN A 102 -13.73 2.28 -9.59
N VAL A 103 -15.00 2.51 -9.95
CA VAL A 103 -15.49 3.81 -10.41
C VAL A 103 -16.58 4.28 -9.45
N TYR A 104 -16.29 5.34 -8.72
CA TYR A 104 -17.18 5.95 -7.74
C TYR A 104 -17.91 7.16 -8.33
N ASN A 105 -19.23 7.15 -8.22
CA ASN A 105 -20.09 8.23 -8.69
C ASN A 105 -20.64 9.07 -7.54
N ASP A 106 -20.86 10.35 -7.80
CA ASP A 106 -21.56 11.26 -6.90
C ASP A 106 -23.05 10.92 -6.75
N LYS A 107 -23.76 11.68 -5.92
CA LYS A 107 -25.19 11.49 -5.63
C LYS A 107 -26.10 11.69 -6.85
N ASP A 108 -25.63 12.41 -7.87
CA ASP A 108 -26.34 12.62 -9.14
C ASP A 108 -26.01 11.53 -10.16
N GLY A 109 -25.20 10.53 -9.80
CA GLY A 109 -24.76 9.43 -10.67
C GLY A 109 -23.69 9.85 -11.67
N LYS A 110 -23.00 10.97 -11.44
CA LYS A 110 -21.89 11.42 -12.30
C LYS A 110 -20.57 10.88 -11.76
N TYR A 111 -19.62 10.64 -12.66
CA TYR A 111 -18.26 10.25 -12.32
C TYR A 111 -17.65 11.24 -11.32
N LEU A 112 -17.12 10.73 -10.20
CA LEU A 112 -16.38 11.52 -9.22
C LEU A 112 -14.91 11.12 -9.17
N THR A 113 -14.62 9.83 -8.94
CA THR A 113 -13.25 9.32 -8.89
C THR A 113 -13.18 7.84 -9.29
N SER A 114 -11.97 7.32 -9.53
CA SER A 114 -11.69 5.92 -9.79
C SER A 114 -10.33 5.53 -9.23
N GLY A 115 -10.11 4.24 -8.94
CA GLY A 115 -8.91 3.88 -8.16
C GLY A 115 -9.00 4.40 -6.73
N PHE A 116 -10.23 4.41 -6.18
CA PHE A 116 -10.51 4.85 -4.82
C PHE A 116 -10.07 3.74 -3.84
N GLU A 117 -8.76 3.68 -3.60
CA GLU A 117 -8.10 2.58 -2.90
C GLU A 117 -8.10 2.74 -1.37
N TYR A 118 -7.83 1.61 -0.68
CA TYR A 118 -7.74 1.49 0.77
C TYR A 118 -6.88 2.56 1.44
N GLU A 119 -5.69 2.82 0.89
CA GLU A 119 -4.73 3.74 1.50
C GLU A 119 -5.25 5.19 1.53
N THR A 120 -5.86 5.66 0.43
CA THR A 120 -6.51 6.98 0.40
C THR A 120 -7.66 7.05 1.40
N ILE A 121 -8.50 6.01 1.42
CA ILE A 121 -9.69 5.95 2.28
C ILE A 121 -9.32 5.87 3.77
N TRP A 122 -8.29 5.10 4.11
CA TRP A 122 -7.73 5.07 5.47
C TRP A 122 -7.20 6.45 5.86
N GLY A 123 -6.29 7.02 5.06
CA GLY A 123 -5.54 8.20 5.46
C GLY A 123 -6.45 9.41 5.63
N LEU A 124 -7.33 9.64 4.65
CA LEU A 124 -8.31 10.71 4.74
C LEU A 124 -9.49 10.36 5.63
N GLY A 125 -9.72 9.09 5.92
CA GLY A 125 -10.82 8.61 6.74
C GLY A 125 -10.41 8.38 8.19
N ALA A 126 -10.00 7.15 8.51
CA ALA A 126 -9.63 6.74 9.87
C ALA A 126 -8.49 7.59 10.45
N ASP A 127 -7.41 7.86 9.71
CA ASP A 127 -6.29 8.63 10.26
C ASP A 127 -6.68 10.08 10.54
N CYS A 128 -7.51 10.70 9.69
CA CYS A 128 -8.02 12.07 9.85
C CYS A 128 -9.36 12.18 10.63
N CYS A 129 -9.93 11.06 11.09
CA CYS A 129 -11.24 10.96 11.74
C CYS A 129 -12.45 11.44 10.89
N ILE A 130 -12.42 11.24 9.58
CA ILE A 130 -13.52 11.56 8.66
C ILE A 130 -14.27 10.26 8.29
N ASP A 131 -15.59 10.23 8.45
CA ASP A 131 -16.41 9.04 8.18
C ASP A 131 -17.38 9.23 7.01
N ASN A 132 -17.17 10.26 6.19
CA ASN A 132 -17.98 10.55 5.01
C ASN A 132 -17.23 10.18 3.73
N LEU A 133 -17.59 9.04 3.13
CA LEU A 133 -17.00 8.56 1.88
C LEU A 133 -17.13 9.54 0.71
N ASP A 134 -18.19 10.35 0.63
CA ASP A 134 -18.35 11.32 -0.47
C ASP A 134 -17.28 12.42 -0.38
N ASP A 135 -16.93 12.84 0.84
CA ASP A 135 -15.92 13.87 1.05
C ASP A 135 -14.52 13.31 0.80
N ILE A 136 -14.26 12.06 1.20
CA ILE A 136 -13.02 11.35 0.92
C ILE A 136 -12.85 11.15 -0.60
N ALA A 137 -13.92 10.74 -1.31
CA ALA A 137 -13.91 10.57 -2.76
C ALA A 137 -13.69 11.90 -3.51
N MET A 138 -14.21 13.01 -2.99
CA MET A 138 -13.93 14.34 -3.54
C MET A 138 -12.47 14.74 -3.32
N ALA A 139 -11.90 14.45 -2.16
CA ALA A 139 -10.49 14.73 -1.88
C ALA A 139 -9.57 13.90 -2.78
N ASP A 140 -9.87 12.61 -2.97
CA ASP A 140 -9.20 11.72 -3.92
C ASP A 140 -9.24 12.29 -5.35
N SER A 141 -10.42 12.71 -5.83
CA SER A 141 -10.59 13.37 -7.13
C SER A 141 -9.71 14.62 -7.28
N ILE A 142 -9.62 15.46 -6.25
CA ILE A 142 -8.76 16.65 -6.27
C ILE A 142 -7.28 16.27 -6.33
N MET A 143 -6.85 15.28 -5.54
CA MET A 143 -5.45 14.81 -5.51
C MET A 143 -5.02 14.19 -6.85
N ASP A 144 -5.90 13.42 -7.49
CA ASP A 144 -5.70 12.87 -8.83
C ASP A 144 -5.53 13.96 -9.88
N ASP A 145 -6.36 15.02 -9.85
CA ASP A 145 -6.31 16.11 -10.84
C ASP A 145 -5.05 16.97 -10.69
N ILE A 146 -4.61 17.24 -9.46
CA ILE A 146 -3.39 18.02 -9.21
C ILE A 146 -2.10 17.17 -9.20
N GLY A 147 -2.23 15.84 -9.19
CA GLY A 147 -1.13 14.89 -9.31
C GLY A 147 -0.24 14.80 -8.07
N ILE A 148 -0.82 14.60 -6.89
CA ILE A 148 -0.09 14.39 -5.63
C ILE A 148 -0.42 13.04 -4.99
N ASP A 149 0.54 12.49 -4.23
CA ASP A 149 0.36 11.22 -3.52
C ASP A 149 -0.66 11.36 -2.39
N SER A 150 -1.65 10.46 -2.37
CA SER A 150 -2.71 10.47 -1.37
C SER A 150 -2.22 10.04 0.01
N ILE A 151 -1.24 9.14 0.11
CA ILE A 151 -0.69 8.68 1.40
C ILE A 151 0.07 9.83 2.07
N GLU A 152 1.07 10.39 1.38
CA GLU A 152 1.86 11.51 1.91
C GLU A 152 0.97 12.70 2.28
N THR A 153 -0.01 13.01 1.43
CA THR A 153 -0.95 14.12 1.68
C THR A 153 -1.85 13.85 2.88
N ALA A 154 -2.43 12.65 3.00
CA ALA A 154 -3.30 12.29 4.12
C ALA A 154 -2.55 12.28 5.45
N VAL A 155 -1.36 11.69 5.49
CA VAL A 155 -0.52 11.69 6.70
C VAL A 155 -0.08 13.11 7.05
N THR A 156 0.15 13.96 6.05
CA THR A 156 0.40 15.39 6.29
C THR A 156 -0.79 16.07 6.98
N PHE A 157 -2.03 15.74 6.58
CA PHE A 157 -3.21 16.22 7.27
C PHE A 157 -3.31 15.70 8.71
N GLY A 158 -3.00 14.43 8.96
CA GLY A 158 -2.92 13.88 10.31
C GLY A 158 -1.92 14.65 11.20
N VAL A 159 -0.74 14.99 10.66
CA VAL A 159 0.25 15.83 11.35
C VAL A 159 -0.24 17.27 11.54
N ALA A 160 -0.91 17.86 10.53
CA ALA A 160 -1.49 19.20 10.64
C ALA A 160 -2.62 19.28 11.67
N MET A 161 -3.41 18.20 11.82
CA MET A 161 -4.43 18.07 12.85
C MET A 161 -3.82 17.93 14.25
N GLU A 162 -2.74 17.16 14.39
CA GLU A 162 -1.97 17.10 15.65
C GLU A 162 -1.35 18.47 16.00
N ALA A 163 -0.94 19.26 15.01
CA ALA A 163 -0.46 20.63 15.18
C ALA A 163 -1.56 21.67 15.51
N GLY A 164 -2.84 21.29 15.42
CA GLY A 164 -3.97 22.20 15.63
C GLY A 164 -4.24 23.18 14.49
N ILE A 165 -3.70 22.94 13.29
CA ILE A 165 -3.94 23.75 12.08
C ILE A 165 -5.33 23.44 11.51
N LEU A 166 -5.72 22.16 11.57
CA LEU A 166 -6.98 21.62 11.08
C LEU A 166 -7.67 20.85 12.21
N PRO A 167 -8.97 21.03 12.50
CA PRO A 167 -9.66 20.18 13.46
C PRO A 167 -9.79 18.74 12.96
N TRP A 168 -9.66 17.77 13.86
CA TRP A 168 -9.95 16.36 13.57
C TRP A 168 -11.37 16.19 13.01
N GLY A 169 -11.50 15.45 11.90
CA GLY A 169 -12.78 15.19 11.25
C GLY A 169 -13.38 16.33 10.41
N ASP A 170 -12.70 17.48 10.28
CA ASP A 170 -13.19 18.59 9.45
C ASP A 170 -12.88 18.36 7.96
N SER A 171 -13.71 17.55 7.31
CA SER A 171 -13.58 17.23 5.89
C SER A 171 -13.73 18.45 4.98
N LYS A 172 -14.49 19.49 5.39
CA LYS A 172 -14.75 20.66 4.56
C LYS A 172 -13.55 21.57 4.50
N GLU A 173 -12.90 21.80 5.63
CA GLU A 173 -11.66 22.57 5.65
C GLU A 173 -10.51 21.78 5.00
N LEU A 174 -10.45 20.45 5.15
CA LEU A 174 -9.50 19.60 4.42
C LEU A 174 -9.63 19.80 2.89
N LEU A 175 -10.86 19.71 2.36
CA LEU A 175 -11.13 19.92 0.93
C LEU A 175 -10.75 21.33 0.48
N ARG A 176 -11.05 22.36 1.29
CA ARG A 176 -10.66 23.75 1.01
C ARG A 176 -9.13 23.88 0.95
N ILE A 177 -8.40 23.30 1.90
CA ILE A 177 -6.94 23.33 1.91
C ILE A 177 -6.37 22.64 0.68
N LEU A 178 -6.89 21.46 0.31
CA LEU A 178 -6.46 20.76 -0.92
C LEU A 178 -6.64 21.63 -2.16
N ALA A 179 -7.85 22.15 -2.38
CA ALA A 179 -8.18 22.86 -3.60
C ALA A 179 -7.59 24.28 -3.65
N GLU A 180 -7.57 24.99 -2.53
CA GLU A 180 -7.29 26.43 -2.51
C GLU A 180 -5.92 26.80 -1.95
N GLU A 181 -5.31 25.96 -1.11
CA GLU A 181 -3.97 26.20 -0.59
C GLU A 181 -2.94 25.39 -1.39
N ILE A 182 -3.02 24.06 -1.32
CA ILE A 182 -2.08 23.13 -1.97
C ILE A 182 -2.21 23.26 -3.49
N GLY A 183 -3.41 23.10 -4.04
CA GLY A 183 -3.67 23.17 -5.48
C GLY A 183 -3.32 24.52 -6.12
N LYS A 184 -3.33 25.62 -5.35
CA LYS A 184 -2.92 26.95 -5.84
C LYS A 184 -1.49 27.33 -5.46
N GLY A 185 -0.79 26.50 -4.67
CA GLY A 185 0.57 26.76 -4.21
C GLY A 185 0.72 28.05 -3.41
N THR A 186 -0.27 28.37 -2.55
CA THR A 186 -0.20 29.50 -1.62
C THR A 186 0.95 29.31 -0.61
N PRO A 187 1.33 30.32 0.19
CA PRO A 187 2.35 30.12 1.22
C PRO A 187 2.02 28.98 2.19
N LEU A 188 0.77 28.85 2.65
CA LEU A 188 0.33 27.72 3.48
C LEU A 188 0.35 26.42 2.68
N GLY A 189 -0.13 26.44 1.44
CA GLY A 189 -0.12 25.29 0.54
C GLY A 189 1.27 24.74 0.25
N ARG A 190 2.30 25.59 0.21
CA ARG A 190 3.71 25.16 0.06
C ARG A 190 4.28 24.54 1.32
N ILE A 191 3.79 24.93 2.49
CA ILE A 191 4.18 24.33 3.76
C ILE A 191 3.52 22.95 3.87
N LEU A 192 2.20 22.88 3.67
CA LEU A 192 1.43 21.63 3.76
C LEU A 192 1.76 20.66 2.61
N GLY A 193 1.92 21.15 1.39
CA GLY A 193 2.36 20.35 0.25
C GLY A 193 3.83 19.91 0.31
N GLY A 194 4.57 20.28 1.36
CA GLY A 194 5.94 19.83 1.61
C GLY A 194 6.06 18.45 2.26
N GLY A 195 4.94 17.80 2.58
CA GLY A 195 4.89 16.46 3.17
C GLY A 195 4.98 16.45 4.70
N ALA A 196 4.67 15.29 5.29
CA ALA A 196 4.44 15.12 6.73
C ALA A 196 5.69 15.42 7.54
N GLY A 197 6.86 15.00 7.04
CA GLY A 197 8.16 15.28 7.64
C GLY A 197 8.48 16.79 7.69
N SER A 198 8.10 17.53 6.65
CA SER A 198 8.33 18.98 6.55
C SER A 198 7.36 19.76 7.45
N VAL A 199 6.08 19.41 7.42
CA VAL A 199 5.06 20.01 8.30
C VAL A 199 5.38 19.77 9.76
N GLY A 200 5.74 18.54 10.13
CA GLY A 200 6.12 18.20 11.50
C GLY A 200 7.26 19.08 12.02
N LYS A 201 8.30 19.30 11.22
CA LYS A 201 9.41 20.21 11.55
C LYS A 201 8.98 21.67 11.64
N ALA A 202 8.17 22.14 10.69
CA ALA A 202 7.73 23.54 10.64
C ALA A 202 6.88 23.94 11.84
N TYR A 203 6.07 23.02 12.38
CA TYR A 203 5.14 23.26 13.48
C TYR A 203 5.57 22.63 14.82
N GLY A 204 6.73 21.97 14.88
CA GLY A 204 7.26 21.38 16.10
C GLY A 204 6.49 20.16 16.61
N VAL A 205 5.88 19.39 15.71
CA VAL A 205 5.17 18.14 16.04
C VAL A 205 6.18 17.01 16.23
N THR A 206 6.02 16.19 17.27
CA THR A 206 6.89 15.05 17.58
C THR A 206 6.34 13.71 17.07
N ARG A 207 5.01 13.55 17.00
CA ARG A 207 4.36 12.38 16.38
C ARG A 207 4.28 12.57 14.87
N VAL A 208 5.37 12.27 14.18
CA VAL A 208 5.49 12.38 12.72
C VAL A 208 5.79 11.00 12.15
N PRO A 209 4.80 10.30 11.57
CA PRO A 209 4.94 8.92 11.13
C PRO A 209 5.64 8.83 9.77
N VAL A 210 6.95 9.07 9.74
CA VAL A 210 7.76 8.99 8.52
C VAL A 210 9.00 8.11 8.71
N VAL A 211 9.41 7.39 7.66
CA VAL A 211 10.73 6.73 7.56
C VAL A 211 11.41 7.23 6.30
N LYS A 212 12.69 7.60 6.39
CA LYS A 212 13.42 8.27 5.29
C LYS A 212 12.70 9.53 4.76
N ASN A 213 11.92 10.19 5.62
CA ASN A 213 11.08 11.36 5.30
C ASN A 213 9.94 11.07 4.30
N GLN A 214 9.50 9.81 4.17
CA GLN A 214 8.28 9.40 3.49
C GLN A 214 7.25 8.92 4.51
N ALA A 215 5.99 9.30 4.34
CA ALA A 215 4.86 8.93 5.19
C ALA A 215 4.65 7.42 5.33
N ILE A 216 4.32 6.98 6.54
CA ILE A 216 3.97 5.58 6.83
C ILE A 216 2.51 5.30 6.40
N PRO A 217 2.26 4.23 5.62
CA PRO A 217 0.93 3.78 5.16
C PRO A 217 0.01 3.19 6.24
N ALA A 218 -1.16 2.70 5.80
CA ALA A 218 -2.33 2.31 6.58
C ALA A 218 -2.23 1.06 7.47
N TYR A 219 -1.05 0.77 8.04
CA TYR A 219 -0.87 -0.38 8.94
C TYR A 219 -0.03 0.04 10.14
N ASP A 220 -0.57 -0.09 11.35
CA ASP A 220 0.15 0.27 12.56
C ASP A 220 1.29 -0.74 12.85
N PRO A 221 2.57 -0.32 12.82
CA PRO A 221 3.69 -1.24 12.96
C PRO A 221 3.82 -1.85 14.36
N ARG A 222 3.10 -1.31 15.35
CA ARG A 222 3.05 -1.89 16.71
C ARG A 222 2.11 -3.10 16.75
N SER A 223 0.97 -3.00 16.06
CA SER A 223 -0.03 -4.07 15.95
C SER A 223 0.31 -5.09 14.86
N VAL A 224 1.06 -4.69 13.82
CA VAL A 224 1.50 -5.55 12.73
C VAL A 224 3.00 -5.43 12.53
N LYS A 225 3.77 -6.19 13.31
CA LYS A 225 5.22 -6.01 13.42
C LYS A 225 5.99 -6.26 12.12
N GLY A 226 5.54 -7.19 11.28
CA GLY A 226 6.17 -7.50 10.00
C GLY A 226 6.26 -6.27 9.08
N ILE A 227 5.19 -5.49 8.98
CA ILE A 227 5.15 -4.34 8.07
C ILE A 227 6.01 -3.20 8.60
N GLY A 228 6.18 -3.11 9.92
CA GLY A 228 7.14 -2.19 10.54
C GLY A 228 8.58 -2.45 10.14
N ILE A 229 8.99 -3.72 9.96
CA ILE A 229 10.31 -4.03 9.39
C ILE A 229 10.38 -3.55 7.95
N THR A 230 9.32 -3.74 7.16
CA THR A 230 9.29 -3.25 5.77
C THR A 230 9.42 -1.74 5.69
N TYR A 231 8.68 -0.98 6.49
CA TYR A 231 8.80 0.48 6.54
C TYR A 231 10.22 0.92 6.91
N ALA A 232 10.84 0.23 7.87
CA ALA A 232 12.19 0.53 8.30
C ALA A 232 13.21 0.26 7.17
N THR A 233 13.16 -0.91 6.54
CA THR A 233 14.27 -1.41 5.73
C THR A 233 14.12 -1.22 4.23
N SER A 234 12.91 -0.93 3.75
CA SER A 234 12.64 -0.70 2.33
C SER A 234 13.57 0.39 1.76
N THR A 235 14.09 0.13 0.56
CA THR A 235 15.02 0.99 -0.16
C THR A 235 14.34 2.24 -0.73
N MET A 236 13.02 2.22 -0.90
CA MET A 236 12.25 3.35 -1.45
C MET A 236 11.72 4.33 -0.39
N GLY A 237 11.71 3.95 0.89
CA GLY A 237 11.07 4.71 1.98
C GLY A 237 10.04 3.86 2.72
N ALA A 238 9.16 4.49 3.51
CA ALA A 238 8.07 3.78 4.20
C ALA A 238 7.00 3.29 3.21
N ASP A 239 7.29 2.24 2.45
CA ASP A 239 6.37 1.68 1.46
C ASP A 239 5.94 0.26 1.86
N HIS A 240 4.65 0.06 2.08
CA HIS A 240 4.09 -1.24 2.48
C HIS A 240 4.12 -2.28 1.35
N THR A 241 4.11 -1.84 0.09
CA THR A 241 4.07 -2.73 -1.08
C THR A 241 5.41 -3.39 -1.32
N ALA A 242 6.52 -2.74 -0.94
CA ALA A 242 7.87 -3.27 -1.09
C ALA A 242 8.03 -4.66 -0.45
N GLY A 243 7.32 -4.93 0.65
CA GLY A 243 7.36 -6.19 1.38
C GLY A 243 6.06 -6.43 2.14
N TYR A 244 4.98 -6.72 1.43
CA TYR A 244 3.63 -6.67 1.98
C TYR A 244 3.29 -7.79 2.98
N THR A 245 3.82 -7.71 4.20
CA THR A 245 3.69 -8.76 5.23
C THR A 245 2.27 -8.97 5.72
N ILE A 246 1.37 -8.01 5.47
CA ILE A 246 -0.07 -8.09 5.75
C ILE A 246 -0.67 -9.38 5.15
N THR A 247 -0.13 -9.84 4.01
CA THR A 247 -0.51 -11.11 3.38
C THR A 247 -0.44 -12.28 4.37
N THR A 248 0.66 -12.43 5.10
CA THR A 248 0.89 -13.55 6.03
C THR A 248 0.44 -13.22 7.44
N ASN A 249 0.57 -11.96 7.86
CA ASN A 249 0.25 -11.52 9.22
C ASN A 249 -1.25 -11.43 9.48
N ILE A 250 -2.03 -10.99 8.49
CA ILE A 250 -3.45 -10.66 8.64
C ILE A 250 -4.32 -11.53 7.74
N LEU A 251 -3.94 -11.70 6.47
CA LEU A 251 -4.75 -12.39 5.47
C LEU A 251 -4.54 -13.92 5.45
N ASN A 252 -3.54 -14.43 6.17
CA ASN A 252 -3.14 -15.84 6.20
C ASN A 252 -2.78 -16.43 4.82
N VAL A 253 -2.26 -15.59 3.92
CA VAL A 253 -1.79 -15.96 2.60
C VAL A 253 -0.27 -16.15 2.65
N GLY A 254 0.20 -17.30 2.15
CA GLY A 254 1.58 -17.75 2.28
C GLY A 254 1.93 -18.30 3.68
N GLY A 255 0.90 -18.66 4.46
CA GLY A 255 1.03 -19.12 5.85
C GLY A 255 0.58 -18.10 6.88
N HIS A 256 0.98 -18.28 8.13
CA HIS A 256 0.62 -17.41 9.25
C HIS A 256 1.82 -17.13 10.16
N ILE A 257 2.05 -15.86 10.46
CA ILE A 257 3.00 -15.39 11.47
C ILE A 257 2.28 -14.36 12.33
N ASP A 258 2.28 -14.60 13.65
CA ASP A 258 1.57 -13.75 14.63
C ASP A 258 2.05 -12.28 14.54
N PRO A 259 1.17 -11.34 14.14
CA PRO A 259 1.53 -9.95 13.91
C PRO A 259 2.02 -9.22 15.18
N LEU A 260 1.65 -9.71 16.36
CA LEU A 260 1.97 -9.08 17.65
C LEU A 260 3.31 -9.56 18.23
N LYS A 261 3.94 -10.57 17.61
CA LYS A 261 5.22 -11.11 18.06
C LYS A 261 6.35 -10.75 17.11
N LYS A 262 7.56 -10.67 17.67
CA LYS A 262 8.78 -10.37 16.91
C LYS A 262 9.27 -11.53 16.05
N ASP A 263 9.02 -12.75 16.52
CA ASP A 263 9.56 -13.98 15.93
C ASP A 263 9.17 -14.11 14.45
N GLY A 264 10.17 -14.31 13.59
CA GLY A 264 9.99 -14.51 12.15
C GLY A 264 9.70 -13.25 11.32
N GLN A 265 9.40 -12.10 11.93
CA GLN A 265 8.98 -10.90 11.18
C GLN A 265 10.09 -10.33 10.28
N VAL A 266 11.34 -10.36 10.74
CA VAL A 266 12.49 -9.89 9.94
C VAL A 266 12.68 -10.76 8.71
N GLU A 267 12.57 -12.09 8.88
CA GLU A 267 12.70 -13.04 7.77
C GLU A 267 11.52 -12.94 6.79
N LEU A 268 10.30 -12.82 7.30
CA LEU A 268 9.10 -12.60 6.51
C LEU A 268 9.25 -11.35 5.62
N SER A 269 9.57 -10.21 6.23
CA SER A 269 9.80 -8.95 5.52
C SER A 269 10.90 -9.08 4.47
N ARG A 270 12.04 -9.70 4.82
CA ARG A 270 13.15 -9.93 3.89
C ARG A 270 12.74 -10.74 2.68
N ASN A 271 12.09 -11.87 2.89
CA ASN A 271 11.72 -12.78 1.82
C ASN A 271 10.66 -12.15 0.89
N LEU A 272 9.70 -11.41 1.46
CA LEU A 272 8.70 -10.67 0.68
C LEU A 272 9.31 -9.50 -0.09
N GLN A 273 10.28 -8.77 0.47
CA GLN A 273 10.99 -7.72 -0.28
C GLN A 273 11.81 -8.28 -1.44
N ILE A 274 12.51 -9.40 -1.23
CA ILE A 274 13.24 -10.09 -2.29
C ILE A 274 12.27 -10.54 -3.40
N ALA A 275 11.15 -11.16 -3.05
CA ALA A 275 10.17 -11.62 -4.02
C ALA A 275 9.55 -10.44 -4.80
N THR A 276 9.18 -9.36 -4.10
CA THR A 276 8.53 -8.19 -4.70
C THR A 276 9.46 -7.47 -5.67
N ALA A 277 10.71 -7.22 -5.32
CA ALA A 277 11.69 -6.60 -6.21
C ALA A 277 11.85 -7.38 -7.54
N ALA A 278 11.78 -8.72 -7.47
CA ALA A 278 11.81 -9.56 -8.66
C ALA A 278 10.50 -9.47 -9.48
N VAL A 279 9.33 -9.46 -8.82
CA VAL A 279 8.02 -9.35 -9.48
C VAL A 279 7.84 -7.99 -10.17
N ASP A 280 8.22 -6.89 -9.51
CA ASP A 280 8.12 -5.53 -10.07
C ASP A 280 8.94 -5.39 -11.36
N SER A 281 10.07 -6.09 -11.45
CA SER A 281 10.91 -6.14 -12.65
C SER A 281 10.25 -6.83 -13.86
N THR A 282 9.11 -7.51 -13.66
CA THR A 282 8.37 -8.19 -14.74
C THR A 282 7.25 -7.31 -15.34
N GLY A 283 6.87 -6.24 -14.64
CA GLY A 283 5.69 -5.43 -14.96
C GLY A 283 4.35 -6.07 -14.58
N MET A 284 4.36 -7.14 -13.78
CA MET A 284 3.14 -7.70 -13.19
C MET A 284 2.69 -6.88 -11.98
N CYS A 285 1.37 -6.81 -11.78
CA CYS A 285 0.79 -6.21 -10.58
C CYS A 285 1.13 -7.03 -9.33
N ILE A 286 1.44 -6.37 -8.21
CA ILE A 286 1.77 -7.03 -6.94
C ILE A 286 0.69 -8.00 -6.43
N PHE A 287 -0.59 -7.80 -6.79
CA PHE A 287 -1.68 -8.70 -6.36
C PHE A 287 -1.62 -10.11 -6.95
N VAL A 288 -0.70 -10.37 -7.89
CA VAL A 288 -0.36 -11.74 -8.29
C VAL A 288 0.34 -12.51 -7.17
N ALA A 289 0.91 -11.82 -6.18
CA ALA A 289 1.58 -12.42 -5.04
C ALA A 289 0.63 -13.29 -4.21
N PHE A 290 -0.65 -12.91 -4.05
CA PHE A 290 -1.58 -13.70 -3.23
C PHE A 290 -1.72 -15.15 -3.74
N PRO A 291 -2.14 -15.40 -5.00
CA PRO A 291 -2.16 -16.76 -5.53
C PRO A 291 -0.77 -17.36 -5.72
N ALA A 292 0.29 -16.55 -5.95
CA ALA A 292 1.66 -17.09 -6.04
C ALA A 292 2.16 -17.69 -4.73
N LEU A 293 1.68 -17.21 -3.59
CA LEU A 293 2.03 -17.70 -2.25
C LEU A 293 1.21 -18.94 -1.84
N ASP A 294 -0.05 -19.05 -2.30
CA ASP A 294 -0.97 -20.12 -1.86
C ASP A 294 -1.18 -21.24 -2.90
N ILE A 295 -1.01 -20.96 -4.19
CA ILE A 295 -1.25 -21.92 -5.28
C ILE A 295 0.10 -22.33 -5.89
N PRO A 296 0.58 -23.56 -5.66
CA PRO A 296 1.91 -24.01 -6.07
C PRO A 296 2.22 -23.84 -7.56
N GLU A 297 1.20 -23.90 -8.43
CA GLU A 297 1.35 -23.77 -9.87
C GLU A 297 1.46 -22.31 -10.35
N CYS A 298 1.10 -21.33 -9.52
CA CYS A 298 0.98 -19.94 -9.95
C CYS A 298 2.34 -19.29 -10.27
N LEU A 299 3.29 -19.32 -9.33
CA LEU A 299 4.63 -18.75 -9.55
C LEU A 299 5.39 -19.47 -10.67
N PRO A 300 5.43 -20.82 -10.74
CA PRO A 300 6.01 -21.52 -11.88
C PRO A 300 5.38 -21.12 -13.22
N ALA A 301 4.06 -20.95 -13.28
CA ALA A 301 3.39 -20.51 -14.51
C ALA A 301 3.80 -19.10 -14.95
N LEU A 302 4.01 -18.17 -14.01
CA LEU A 302 4.57 -16.85 -14.32
C LEU A 302 5.99 -16.96 -14.89
N ILE A 303 6.85 -17.78 -14.28
CA ILE A 303 8.21 -18.02 -14.77
C ILE A 303 8.19 -18.63 -16.17
N ASP A 304 7.30 -19.60 -16.43
CA ASP A 304 7.13 -20.23 -17.74
C ASP A 304 6.64 -19.25 -18.80
N MET A 305 5.77 -18.29 -18.44
CA MET A 305 5.38 -17.20 -19.34
C MET A 305 6.59 -16.34 -19.74
N ILE A 306 7.45 -15.98 -18.78
CA ILE A 306 8.66 -15.18 -19.03
C ILE A 306 9.62 -15.97 -19.94
N ASN A 307 9.86 -17.24 -19.61
CA ASN A 307 10.69 -18.15 -20.39
C ASN A 307 10.20 -18.29 -21.84
N ALA A 308 8.90 -18.52 -22.03
CA ALA A 308 8.30 -18.64 -23.36
C ALA A 308 8.29 -17.33 -24.16
N ARG A 309 8.19 -16.18 -23.48
CA ARG A 309 8.28 -14.87 -24.13
C ARG A 309 9.68 -14.61 -24.67
N PHE A 310 10.70 -14.82 -23.86
CA PHE A 310 12.07 -14.42 -24.19
C PHE A 310 12.94 -15.55 -24.78
N GLY A 311 12.47 -16.80 -24.74
CA GLY A 311 13.27 -17.96 -25.17
C GLY A 311 14.41 -18.27 -24.19
N ILE A 312 14.18 -18.08 -22.90
CA ILE A 312 15.13 -18.29 -21.80
C ILE A 312 14.64 -19.42 -20.87
N SER A 313 15.43 -19.74 -19.84
CA SER A 313 15.19 -20.87 -18.93
C SER A 313 15.42 -20.50 -17.46
N LEU A 314 14.73 -19.48 -16.98
CA LEU A 314 14.72 -19.07 -15.57
C LEU A 314 14.12 -20.15 -14.67
N THR A 315 14.64 -20.23 -13.46
CA THR A 315 14.16 -21.05 -12.33
C THR A 315 13.70 -20.15 -11.16
N GLY A 316 13.07 -20.74 -10.14
CA GLY A 316 12.71 -20.00 -8.92
C GLY A 316 13.92 -19.40 -8.17
N ASP A 317 15.07 -20.07 -8.22
CA ASP A 317 16.32 -19.56 -7.64
C ASP A 317 16.82 -18.33 -8.41
N ASP A 318 16.67 -18.31 -9.74
CA ASP A 318 17.03 -17.14 -10.55
C ASP A 318 16.16 -15.92 -10.19
N VAL A 319 14.86 -16.13 -9.94
CA VAL A 319 13.94 -15.07 -9.49
C VAL A 319 14.37 -14.53 -8.12
N THR A 320 14.69 -15.43 -7.18
CA THR A 320 15.17 -15.05 -5.84
C THR A 320 16.49 -14.28 -5.92
N ASN A 321 17.43 -14.73 -6.74
CA ASN A 321 18.72 -14.08 -6.93
C ASN A 321 18.58 -12.71 -7.61
N LEU A 322 17.65 -12.55 -8.54
CA LEU A 322 17.32 -11.26 -9.14
C LEU A 322 16.83 -10.26 -8.08
N GLY A 323 15.88 -10.66 -7.23
CA GLY A 323 15.38 -9.82 -6.15
C GLY A 323 16.48 -9.38 -5.18
N LYS A 324 17.33 -10.32 -4.74
CA LYS A 324 18.50 -10.01 -3.90
C LYS A 324 19.47 -9.04 -4.57
N HIS A 325 19.71 -9.21 -5.86
CA HIS A 325 20.59 -8.33 -6.63
C HIS A 325 20.03 -6.91 -6.70
N ILE A 326 18.74 -6.77 -7.02
CA ILE A 326 18.05 -5.46 -7.10
C ILE A 326 18.15 -4.72 -5.76
N LEU A 327 17.76 -5.37 -4.65
CA LEU A 327 17.82 -4.73 -3.33
C LEU A 327 19.24 -4.31 -2.95
N LYS A 328 20.26 -5.08 -3.33
CA LYS A 328 21.67 -4.69 -3.11
C LYS A 328 22.07 -3.46 -3.92
N VAL A 329 21.61 -3.36 -5.17
CA VAL A 329 21.86 -2.20 -6.05
C VAL A 329 21.17 -0.95 -5.51
N GLU A 330 19.89 -1.05 -5.15
CA GLU A 330 19.12 0.05 -4.57
C GLU A 330 19.70 0.51 -3.23
N ARG A 331 20.09 -0.43 -2.38
CA ARG A 331 20.76 -0.09 -1.11
C ARG A 331 22.09 0.61 -1.35
N GLN A 332 22.87 0.15 -2.32
CA GLN A 332 24.15 0.78 -2.66
C GLN A 332 23.94 2.22 -3.14
N PHE A 333 22.92 2.47 -3.98
CA PHE A 333 22.52 3.81 -4.36
C PHE A 333 22.17 4.68 -3.14
N ASN A 334 21.37 4.14 -2.20
CA ASN A 334 21.01 4.87 -0.97
C ASN A 334 22.24 5.20 -0.10
N ILE A 335 23.18 4.27 0.05
CA ILE A 335 24.43 4.50 0.78
C ILE A 335 25.23 5.64 0.12
N GLU A 336 25.32 5.64 -1.21
CA GLU A 336 25.98 6.70 -1.98
C GLU A 336 25.26 8.05 -1.86
N ALA A 337 23.94 8.04 -1.71
CA ALA A 337 23.12 9.22 -1.45
C ALA A 337 23.20 9.72 0.02
N GLY A 338 23.91 9.00 0.90
CA GLY A 338 24.14 9.39 2.30
C GLY A 338 23.24 8.69 3.32
N PHE A 339 22.36 7.77 2.89
CA PHE A 339 21.63 6.91 3.81
C PHE A 339 22.59 5.93 4.49
N ASN A 340 22.24 5.56 5.70
CA ASN A 340 22.94 4.57 6.50
C ASN A 340 21.92 3.92 7.45
N LYS A 341 22.34 2.91 8.20
CA LYS A 341 21.44 2.13 9.07
C LYS A 341 20.61 2.96 10.06
N SER A 342 21.05 4.16 10.47
CA SER A 342 20.23 5.02 11.36
C SER A 342 18.95 5.52 10.69
N HIS A 343 18.86 5.46 9.36
CA HIS A 343 17.67 5.83 8.61
C HIS A 343 16.69 4.65 8.44
N ASP A 344 17.12 3.43 8.78
CA ASP A 344 16.28 2.24 8.74
C ASP A 344 15.59 2.03 10.10
N ARG A 345 14.94 3.08 10.62
CA ARG A 345 14.33 3.11 11.95
C ARG A 345 12.95 3.74 11.90
N LEU A 346 12.04 3.21 12.71
CA LEU A 346 10.73 3.84 12.92
C LEU A 346 10.86 5.06 13.85
N PRO A 347 9.94 6.04 13.74
CA PRO A 347 9.83 7.15 14.70
C PRO A 347 9.74 6.69 16.15
N GLU A 348 10.39 7.44 17.05
CA GLU A 348 10.53 7.09 18.48
C GLU A 348 9.19 6.84 19.20
N PHE A 349 8.14 7.57 18.81
CA PHE A 349 6.83 7.44 19.47
C PHE A 349 6.24 6.03 19.32
N PHE A 350 6.59 5.28 18.28
CA PHE A 350 6.13 3.89 18.16
C PHE A 350 6.70 2.98 19.27
N SER A 351 7.87 3.31 19.81
CA SER A 351 8.53 2.56 20.88
C SER A 351 8.09 3.02 22.28
N THR A 352 7.50 4.21 22.41
CA THR A 352 7.13 4.80 23.71
C THR A 352 5.63 4.87 23.96
N GLU A 353 4.81 4.89 22.91
CA GLU A 353 3.36 4.99 22.98
C GLU A 353 2.71 3.64 22.64
N THR A 354 1.89 3.12 23.55
CA THR A 354 1.09 1.91 23.34
C THR A 354 -0.09 2.17 22.41
N VAL A 355 -0.45 1.21 21.55
CA VAL A 355 -1.66 1.28 20.71
C VAL A 355 -2.77 0.34 21.18
N ALA A 356 -3.95 0.89 21.47
CA ALA A 356 -5.15 0.08 21.73
C ALA A 356 -5.64 -0.58 20.43
N PRO A 357 -6.21 -1.80 20.48
CA PRO A 357 -6.68 -2.53 21.67
C PRO A 357 -5.62 -3.41 22.34
N HIS A 358 -4.50 -3.69 21.67
CA HIS A 358 -3.49 -4.64 22.15
C HIS A 358 -2.55 -4.05 23.21
N ASN A 359 -2.50 -2.72 23.31
CA ASN A 359 -1.50 -1.95 24.04
C ASN A 359 -0.06 -2.31 23.64
N ALA A 360 0.14 -2.62 22.36
CA ALA A 360 1.43 -2.99 21.80
C ALA A 360 2.34 -1.77 21.57
N ILE A 361 3.65 -2.00 21.59
CA ILE A 361 4.69 -1.04 21.21
C ILE A 361 5.61 -1.63 20.14
N TRP A 362 6.42 -0.80 19.50
CA TRP A 362 7.55 -1.23 18.69
C TRP A 362 8.72 -1.60 19.60
N ASP A 363 9.11 -2.88 19.57
CA ASP A 363 10.03 -3.49 20.54
C ASP A 363 11.20 -4.22 19.86
N PHE A 364 11.45 -3.96 18.57
CA PHE A 364 12.66 -4.39 17.89
C PHE A 364 13.84 -3.51 18.28
N SER A 365 14.96 -4.15 18.59
CA SER A 365 16.24 -3.47 18.69
C SER A 365 16.80 -3.16 17.30
N ASP A 366 17.64 -2.13 17.24
CA ASP A 366 18.41 -1.78 16.05
C ASP A 366 19.16 -2.96 15.44
N ALA A 367 19.75 -3.83 16.27
CA ALA A 367 20.49 -4.99 15.80
C ALA A 367 19.56 -5.99 15.10
N GLU A 368 18.37 -6.24 15.63
CA GLU A 368 17.39 -7.15 15.01
C GLU A 368 16.88 -6.60 13.67
N ILE A 369 16.70 -5.28 13.55
CA ILE A 369 16.32 -4.65 12.28
C ILE A 369 17.48 -4.77 11.28
N ASP A 370 18.72 -4.51 11.72
CA ASP A 370 19.92 -4.59 10.88
C ASP A 370 20.12 -5.99 10.27
N GLU A 371 19.66 -7.07 10.96
CA GLU A 371 19.69 -8.44 10.44
C GLU A 371 18.93 -8.61 9.12
N PHE A 372 17.97 -7.73 8.78
CA PHE A 372 17.25 -7.76 7.51
C PHE A 372 18.22 -7.90 6.32
N TRP A 373 19.36 -7.23 6.37
CA TRP A 373 20.32 -7.17 5.28
C TRP A 373 21.29 -8.35 5.16
N ASN A 374 21.10 -9.40 5.96
CA ASN A 374 21.97 -10.58 5.96
C ASN A 374 21.65 -11.54 4.78
N PHE A 375 21.95 -11.14 3.54
CA PHE A 375 21.84 -11.96 2.32
C PHE A 375 22.71 -11.48 1.15
#